data_AF-A0A8S9JAN5-F1
#
_entry.id   AF-A0A8S9JAN5-F1
#
_cell.length_a   1.000
_cell.length_b   1.000
_cell.length_c   1.000
_cell.angle_alpha   90.00
_cell.angle_beta   90.00
_cell.angle_gamma   90.00
#
_symmetry.space_group_name_H-M   'P 1'
#
loop_
_entity.id
_entity.type
_entity.pdbx_description
1 polymer ?
#
loop_
_entity_poly.entity_id
_entity_poly.type
_entity_poly.pdbx_seq_one_letter_code
_entity_poly.pdbx_strand_id
1 'polypeptide(L)'
;MGAKAKKALKKNLKKIGLFFISASSSAKPDIVAEIAAVAMHDYLLLEHMLQVHVILPDHVKPNLCQYKPVDWVQSKQHNNKERTLEEHRKLLHKVVKRDQKRRKRIEAAGIEYQLPPAYWKYAAIT
;
A
#
# COMPACT_ATOMS: atom_id res chain seq x y z
N MET A 1 -27.40 -16.54 -2.95
CA MET A 1 -26.09 -15.90 -3.23
C MET A 1 -24.97 -16.95 -3.32
N GLY A 2 -24.36 -17.15 -4.48
CA GLY A 2 -23.32 -18.17 -4.71
C GLY A 2 -21.98 -17.92 -4.00
N ALA A 3 -21.22 -18.98 -3.72
CA ALA A 3 -19.95 -18.93 -2.99
C ALA A 3 -18.91 -17.98 -3.60
N LYS A 4 -18.94 -17.81 -4.93
CA LYS A 4 -18.07 -16.89 -5.69
C LYS A 4 -18.37 -15.42 -5.36
N ALA A 5 -19.65 -15.05 -5.20
CA ALA A 5 -20.06 -13.71 -4.83
C ALA A 5 -19.68 -13.36 -3.38
N LYS A 6 -19.86 -14.30 -2.45
CA LYS A 6 -19.41 -14.13 -1.04
C LYS A 6 -17.89 -13.93 -0.94
N LYS A 7 -17.12 -14.66 -1.76
CA LYS A 7 -15.65 -14.51 -1.83
C LYS A 7 -15.22 -13.17 -2.43
N ALA A 8 -15.92 -12.69 -3.46
CA ALA A 8 -15.67 -11.38 -4.06
C ALA A 8 -16.01 -10.23 -3.09
N LEU A 9 -17.15 -10.31 -2.40
CA LEU A 9 -17.54 -9.36 -1.36
C LEU A 9 -16.49 -9.31 -0.24
N LYS A 10 -16.04 -10.48 0.26
CA LYS A 10 -14.98 -10.57 1.29
C LYS A 10 -13.63 -10.03 0.80
N LYS A 11 -13.32 -10.15 -0.49
CA LYS A 11 -12.08 -9.62 -1.08
C LYS A 11 -12.15 -8.10 -1.29
N ASN A 12 -13.32 -7.55 -1.60
CA ASN A 12 -13.56 -6.11 -1.68
C ASN A 12 -13.67 -5.47 -0.29
N LEU A 13 -14.27 -6.13 0.70
CA LEU A 13 -14.27 -5.69 2.10
C LEU A 13 -12.85 -5.57 2.66
N LYS A 14 -11.95 -6.49 2.29
CA LYS A 14 -10.52 -6.43 2.65
C LYS A 14 -9.75 -5.26 2.01
N LYS A 15 -10.31 -4.61 0.98
CA LYS A 15 -9.73 -3.41 0.35
C LYS A 15 -10.28 -2.11 0.92
N ILE A 16 -11.39 -2.16 1.67
CA ILE A 16 -11.86 -1.02 2.45
C ILE A 16 -10.84 -0.83 3.56
N GLY A 17 -9.98 0.17 3.40
CA GLY A 17 -8.93 0.50 4.36
C GLY A 17 -9.56 1.03 5.63
N LEU A 18 -9.72 0.17 6.63
CA LEU A 18 -10.09 0.62 7.96
C LEU A 18 -8.82 1.14 8.64
N PHE A 19 -8.79 2.44 8.94
CA PHE A 19 -7.66 3.10 9.57
C PHE A 19 -8.05 3.54 10.99
N PHE A 20 -7.17 3.27 11.95
CA PHE A 20 -7.34 3.68 13.34
C PHE A 20 -6.33 4.79 13.64
N ILE A 21 -6.82 5.92 14.13
CA ILE A 21 -6.00 7.07 14.52
C ILE A 21 -6.16 7.23 16.02
N SER A 22 -5.05 7.12 16.75
CA SER A 22 -5.01 7.49 18.16
C SER A 22 -4.65 8.98 18.27
N ALA A 23 -5.52 9.78 18.87
CA ALA A 23 -5.20 11.16 19.22
C ALA A 23 -4.32 11.17 20.49
N SER A 24 -3.10 11.69 20.39
CA SER A 24 -2.12 11.74 21.51
C SER A 24 -1.97 13.13 22.15
N SER A 25 -2.87 14.07 21.84
CA SER A 25 -2.77 15.46 22.32
C SER A 25 -2.86 15.55 23.84
N SER A 26 -1.99 16.38 24.44
CA SER A 26 -1.88 16.68 25.88
C SER A 26 -3.15 17.31 26.49
N ALA A 27 -4.09 17.80 25.67
CA ALA A 27 -5.36 18.36 26.12
C ALA A 27 -6.51 17.46 25.64
N LYS A 28 -7.19 16.80 26.59
CA LYS A 28 -8.45 16.03 26.45
C LYS A 28 -8.62 15.32 25.09
N PRO A 29 -8.08 14.10 24.92
CA PRO A 29 -8.09 13.39 23.65
C PRO A 29 -9.51 13.10 23.13
N ASP A 30 -10.49 12.99 24.02
CA ASP A 30 -11.90 12.71 23.67
C ASP A 30 -12.51 13.81 22.80
N ILE A 31 -12.29 15.08 23.19
CA ILE A 31 -12.82 16.25 22.47
C ILE A 31 -12.18 16.37 21.09
N VAL A 32 -10.87 16.12 21.01
CA VAL A 32 -10.13 16.17 19.75
C VAL A 32 -10.61 15.08 18.79
N ALA A 33 -10.86 13.88 19.30
CA ALA A 33 -11.39 12.77 18.52
C ALA A 33 -12.80 13.05 18.00
N GLU A 34 -13.67 13.65 18.82
CA GLU A 34 -15.03 14.02 18.42
C GLU A 34 -15.04 15.11 17.34
N ILE A 35 -14.27 16.19 17.53
CA ILE A 35 -14.17 17.26 16.53
C ILE A 35 -13.64 16.72 15.20
N ALA A 36 -12.60 15.88 15.24
CA ALA A 36 -12.05 15.27 14.03
C ALA A 36 -13.06 14.33 13.35
N ALA A 37 -13.81 13.54 14.13
CA ALA A 37 -14.83 12.66 13.58
C ALA A 37 -15.94 13.45 12.89
N VAL A 38 -16.46 14.51 13.52
CA VAL A 38 -17.49 15.38 12.93
C VAL A 38 -16.97 16.08 11.67
N ALA A 39 -15.73 16.59 11.69
CA ALA A 39 -15.17 17.32 10.56
C ALA A 39 -14.84 16.42 9.35
N MET A 40 -14.47 15.16 9.59
CA MET A 40 -14.02 14.25 8.54
C MET A 40 -15.07 13.22 8.10
N HIS A 41 -16.19 13.12 8.80
CA HIS A 41 -17.29 12.24 8.37
C HIS A 41 -17.86 12.70 7.03
N ASP A 42 -18.04 11.76 6.12
CA ASP A 42 -18.52 11.94 4.74
C ASP A 42 -17.66 12.84 3.85
N TYR A 43 -16.40 13.04 4.21
CA TYR A 43 -15.47 13.76 3.35
C TYR A 43 -15.14 12.94 2.09
N LEU A 44 -15.22 13.56 0.91
CA LEU A 44 -14.82 12.92 -0.33
C LEU A 44 -13.30 12.95 -0.45
N LEU A 45 -12.65 11.80 -0.24
CA LEU A 45 -11.21 11.67 -0.32
C LEU A 45 -10.83 10.63 -1.39
N LEU A 46 -10.11 11.07 -2.43
CA LEU A 46 -9.64 10.22 -3.52
C LEU A 46 -10.76 9.37 -4.13
N GLU A 47 -11.89 10.01 -4.48
CA GLU A 47 -13.08 9.38 -5.07
C GLU A 47 -13.84 8.42 -4.13
N HIS A 48 -13.44 8.32 -2.86
CA HIS A 48 -14.10 7.51 -1.84
C HIS A 48 -14.69 8.40 -0.73
N MET A 49 -15.93 8.10 -0.32
CA MET A 49 -16.53 8.74 0.86
C MET A 49 -15.92 8.17 2.13
N LEU A 50 -15.42 9.05 2.98
CA LEU A 50 -14.80 8.68 4.25
C LEU A 50 -15.85 8.53 5.34
N GLN A 51 -15.98 7.34 5.93
CA GLN A 51 -16.83 7.11 7.11
C GLN A 51 -15.96 7.09 8.36
N VAL A 52 -16.10 8.11 9.21
CA VAL A 52 -15.34 8.24 10.46
C VAL A 52 -16.28 8.09 11.66
N HIS A 53 -15.90 7.28 12.64
CA HIS A 53 -16.63 7.10 13.89
C HIS A 53 -15.67 7.08 15.08
N VAL A 54 -16.10 7.60 16.22
CA VAL A 54 -15.38 7.50 17.49
C VAL A 54 -15.62 6.11 18.08
N ILE A 55 -14.55 5.44 18.49
CA ILE A 55 -14.59 4.09 19.07
C ILE A 55 -13.98 4.15 20.46
N LEU A 56 -14.68 3.58 21.44
CA LEU A 56 -14.19 3.48 22.82
C LEU A 56 -13.00 2.52 22.90
N PRO A 57 -12.03 2.78 23.81
CA PRO A 57 -10.82 1.97 23.94
C PRO A 57 -11.10 0.49 24.26
N ASP A 58 -12.17 0.19 25.01
CA ASP A 58 -12.55 -1.19 25.37
C ASP A 58 -12.95 -2.06 24.17
N HIS A 59 -13.40 -1.42 23.08
CA HIS A 59 -13.82 -2.09 21.86
C HIS A 59 -12.66 -2.26 20.86
N VAL A 60 -11.48 -1.70 21.16
CA VAL A 60 -10.28 -1.82 20.35
C VAL A 60 -9.54 -3.09 20.76
N LYS A 61 -9.30 -4.00 19.80
CA LYS A 61 -8.47 -5.17 20.08
C LYS A 61 -7.06 -4.72 20.47
N PRO A 62 -6.45 -5.25 21.54
CA PRO A 62 -5.13 -4.80 22.01
C PRO A 62 -4.01 -4.95 20.96
N ASN A 63 -4.22 -5.80 19.94
CA ASN A 63 -3.24 -6.07 18.89
C ASN A 63 -3.51 -5.32 17.58
N LEU A 64 -4.40 -4.33 17.56
CA LEU A 64 -4.83 -3.68 16.32
C LEU A 64 -3.73 -2.81 15.69
N CYS A 65 -2.90 -2.19 16.51
CA CYS A 65 -1.78 -1.34 16.08
C CYS A 65 -0.43 -1.90 16.52
N GLN A 66 -0.15 -3.16 16.17
CA GLN A 66 1.20 -3.71 16.34
C GLN A 66 2.13 -3.16 15.26
N TYR A 67 2.73 -2.00 15.51
CA TYR A 67 3.87 -1.54 14.72
C TYR A 67 5.07 -2.44 15.02
N LYS A 68 5.50 -3.20 14.00
CA LYS A 68 6.77 -3.93 14.07
C LYS A 68 7.85 -3.01 13.51
N PRO A 69 8.78 -2.52 14.33
CA PRO A 69 9.87 -1.69 13.84
C PRO A 69 10.64 -2.49 12.78
N VAL A 70 10.81 -1.87 11.61
CA VAL A 70 11.60 -2.45 10.52
C VAL A 70 13.06 -2.17 10.81
N ASP A 71 13.88 -3.23 10.81
CA ASP A 71 15.33 -3.08 10.85
C ASP A 71 15.84 -2.63 9.48
N TRP A 72 16.04 -1.32 9.35
CA TRP A 72 16.54 -0.69 8.14
C TRP A 72 17.99 -1.06 7.83
N VAL A 73 18.79 -1.42 8.84
CA VAL A 73 20.21 -1.76 8.68
C VAL A 73 20.32 -3.11 7.98
N GLN A 74 19.60 -4.12 8.48
CA GLN A 74 19.56 -5.45 7.86
C GLN A 74 18.99 -5.41 6.44
N SER A 75 17.93 -4.62 6.21
CA SER A 75 17.36 -4.49 4.87
C SER A 75 18.33 -3.84 3.88
N LYS A 76 19.09 -2.82 4.30
CA LYS A 76 20.14 -2.22 3.47
C LYS A 76 21.23 -3.22 3.12
N GLN A 77 21.73 -3.96 4.11
CA GLN A 77 22.76 -4.98 3.89
C GLN A 77 22.30 -6.06 2.90
N HIS A 78 21.06 -6.53 3.02
CA HIS A 78 20.49 -7.50 2.08
C HIS A 78 20.37 -6.92 0.65
N ASN A 79 19.92 -5.68 0.52
CA ASN A 79 19.69 -5.05 -0.78
C ASN A 79 20.98 -4.70 -1.52
N ASN A 80 22.00 -4.24 -0.77
CA ASN A 80 23.32 -3.84 -1.27
C ASN A 80 24.32 -5.01 -1.35
N LYS A 81 23.90 -6.23 -1.01
CA LYS A 81 24.76 -7.41 -1.16
C LYS A 81 25.29 -7.49 -2.59
N GLU A 82 26.61 -7.64 -2.72
CA GLU A 82 27.25 -7.84 -4.02
C GLU A 82 26.70 -9.11 -4.67
N ARG A 83 26.30 -8.98 -5.94
CA ARG A 83 25.67 -10.06 -6.71
C ARG A 83 26.66 -10.62 -7.71
N THR A 84 26.64 -11.94 -7.88
CA THR A 84 27.38 -12.59 -8.95
C THR A 84 26.75 -12.27 -10.32
N LEU A 85 27.50 -12.47 -11.41
CA LEU A 85 27.02 -12.22 -12.78
C LEU A 85 25.73 -13.00 -13.10
N GLU A 86 25.60 -14.22 -12.60
CA GLU A 86 24.41 -15.05 -12.83
C GLU A 86 23.18 -14.51 -12.10
N GLU A 87 23.35 -14.05 -10.85
CA GLU A 87 22.30 -13.39 -10.08
C GLU A 87 21.87 -12.07 -10.74
N HIS A 88 22.82 -11.33 -11.30
CA HIS A 88 22.55 -10.11 -12.05
C HIS A 88 21.70 -10.40 -13.30
N ARG A 89 22.03 -11.44 -14.08
CA ARG A 89 21.22 -11.90 -15.22
C ARG A 89 19.80 -12.27 -14.81
N LYS A 90 19.64 -13.00 -13.70
CA LYS A 90 18.31 -13.35 -13.14
C LYS A 90 17.51 -12.10 -12.74
N LEU A 91 18.18 -11.07 -12.24
CA LEU A 91 17.55 -9.80 -11.87
C LEU A 91 17.07 -9.02 -13.11
N LEU A 92 17.93 -8.90 -14.13
CA LEU A 92 17.55 -8.28 -15.41
C LEU A 92 16.35 -8.98 -16.05
N HIS A 93 16.35 -10.32 -16.07
CA HIS A 93 15.20 -11.09 -16.57
C HIS A 93 13.91 -10.79 -15.79
N LYS A 94 13.98 -10.66 -14.46
CA LYS A 94 12.83 -10.26 -13.62
C LYS A 94 12.36 -8.84 -13.95
N VAL A 95 13.27 -7.89 -14.20
CA VAL A 95 12.94 -6.52 -14.57
C VAL A 95 12.17 -6.50 -15.90
N VAL A 96 12.69 -7.17 -16.93
CA VAL A 96 12.02 -7.26 -18.25
C VAL A 96 10.64 -7.90 -18.12
N LYS A 97 10.52 -9.00 -17.37
CA LYS A 97 9.22 -9.67 -17.15
C LYS A 97 8.20 -8.76 -16.46
N ARG A 98 8.63 -7.94 -15.50
CA ARG A 98 7.75 -6.96 -14.83
C ARG A 98 7.31 -5.86 -15.78
N ASP A 99 8.23 -5.37 -16.63
CA ASP A 99 7.91 -4.34 -17.64
C ASP A 99 6.87 -4.84 -18.64
N GLN A 100 7.06 -6.04 -19.19
CA GLN A 100 6.09 -6.68 -20.10
C GLN A 100 4.70 -6.83 -19.44
N LYS A 101 4.65 -7.23 -18.17
CA LYS A 101 3.39 -7.34 -17.43
C LYS A 101 2.73 -5.98 -17.23
N ARG A 102 3.52 -4.93 -16.96
CA ARG A 102 3.01 -3.55 -16.85
C ARG A 102 2.40 -3.10 -18.18
N ARG A 103 3.08 -3.31 -19.31
CA ARG A 103 2.59 -2.97 -20.65
C ARG A 103 1.25 -3.63 -20.97
N LYS A 104 1.12 -4.95 -20.71
CA LYS A 104 -0.14 -5.67 -20.90
C LYS A 104 -1.29 -5.11 -20.05
N ARG A 105 -1.02 -4.60 -18.85
CA ARG A 105 -2.06 -3.98 -17.99
C ARG A 105 -2.49 -2.61 -18.49
N ILE A 106 -1.58 -1.86 -19.11
CA ILE A 106 -1.84 -0.56 -19.71
C ILE A 106 -2.69 -0.74 -20.98
N GLU A 107 -2.30 -1.69 -21.84
CA GLU A 107 -3.05 -2.07 -23.04
C GLU A 107 -4.46 -2.57 -22.69
N ALA A 108 -4.59 -3.43 -21.67
CA ALA A 108 -5.89 -3.90 -21.18
C ALA A 108 -6.76 -2.80 -20.57
N ALA A 109 -6.16 -1.69 -20.14
CA ALA A 109 -6.89 -0.51 -19.66
C ALA A 109 -7.30 0.43 -20.82
N GLY A 110 -6.95 0.10 -22.07
CA GLY A 110 -7.22 0.94 -23.24
C GLY A 110 -6.38 2.22 -23.28
N ILE A 111 -5.30 2.30 -22.50
CA ILE A 111 -4.45 3.48 -22.43
C ILE A 111 -3.37 3.35 -23.50
N GLU A 112 -3.39 4.25 -24.48
CA GLU A 112 -2.30 4.38 -25.44
C GLU A 112 -1.11 5.06 -24.75
N TYR A 113 -0.15 4.25 -24.28
CA TYR A 113 1.04 4.74 -23.61
C TYR A 113 2.30 4.18 -24.26
N GLN A 114 3.02 5.05 -24.95
CA GLN A 114 4.34 4.75 -25.48
C GLN A 114 5.37 4.95 -24.36
N LEU A 115 6.01 3.87 -23.90
CA LEU A 115 7.09 3.97 -22.92
C LEU A 115 8.36 4.48 -23.62
N PRO A 116 8.95 5.62 -23.20
CA PRO A 116 10.24 6.07 -23.70
C PRO A 116 11.32 5.01 -23.45
N PRO A 117 12.39 4.95 -24.27
CA PRO A 117 13.52 4.07 -23.99
C PRO A 117 14.13 4.42 -22.64
N ALA A 118 13.86 3.58 -21.65
CA ALA A 118 14.24 3.83 -20.27
C ALA A 118 15.76 3.64 -20.07
N TYR A 119 16.32 4.54 -19.27
CA TYR A 119 17.74 4.76 -18.93
C TYR A 119 18.47 3.55 -18.32
N TRP A 120 17.78 2.45 -18.02
CA TRP A 120 18.42 1.24 -17.48
C TRP A 120 19.30 0.51 -18.49
N LYS A 121 19.21 0.82 -19.80
CA LYS A 121 20.17 0.36 -20.81
C LYS A 121 21.60 0.85 -20.53
N TYR A 122 21.79 1.97 -19.83
CA TYR A 122 23.10 2.54 -19.53
C TYR A 122 23.74 2.00 -18.24
N ALA A 123 22.97 1.32 -17.38
CA ALA A 123 23.46 0.80 -16.10
C ALA A 123 24.19 -0.55 -16.22
N ALA A 124 24.31 -1.10 -17.44
CA ALA A 124 24.97 -2.38 -17.72
C ALA A 124 26.32 -2.22 -18.46
N ILE A 125 26.80 -0.98 -18.66
CA ILE A 125 28.00 -0.67 -19.46
C ILE A 125 29.08 0.10 -18.65
N THR A 126 28.89 0.30 -17.34
CA THR A 126 29.91 0.87 -16.45
C THR A 126 30.25 -0.10 -15.35
#